data_AF-A0A316A6D3-F1
#
_entry.id   AF-A0A316A6D3-F1
#
_cell.length_a   1.000
_cell.length_b   1.000
_cell.length_c   1.000
_cell.angle_alpha   90.00
_cell.angle_beta   90.00
_cell.angle_gamma   90.00
#
_symmetry.space_group_name_H-M   'P 1'
#
loop_
_entity.id
_entity.type
_entity.pdbx_description
1 polymer ?
#
loop_
_entity_poly.entity_id
_entity_poly.type
_entity_poly.pdbx_seq_one_letter_code
_entity_poly.pdbx_strand_id
1 'polypeptide(L)'
;MALLSPETGGDPLLVVATGPFVGEGFDCPPLDTLFLAAPVAFRGRVVQYVGRVLRPAPGKETVEVHDYHDVHTGVLASSLVKRSRGYRELGFALP
;
A
#
# COMPACT_ATOMS: atom_id res chain seq x y z
N MET A 1 -9.52 14.84 6.07
CA MET A 1 -9.70 13.59 5.31
C MET A 1 -9.84 13.98 3.85
N ALA A 2 -8.96 13.51 2.96
CA ALA A 2 -9.08 13.72 1.52
C ALA A 2 -9.75 12.49 0.92
N LEU A 3 -10.92 12.68 0.31
CA LEU A 3 -11.67 11.64 -0.40
C LEU A 3 -11.47 11.84 -1.90
N LEU A 4 -10.99 10.81 -2.59
CA LEU A 4 -10.98 10.75 -4.04
C LEU A 4 -12.05 9.75 -4.48
N SER A 5 -12.97 10.21 -5.31
CA SER A 5 -14.05 9.41 -5.88
C SER A 5 -13.91 9.40 -7.40
N PRO A 6 -13.06 8.53 -7.97
CA PRO A 6 -13.04 8.34 -9.41
C PRO A 6 -14.40 7.83 -9.90
N GLU A 7 -14.83 8.29 -11.06
CA GLU A 7 -16.04 7.82 -11.73
C GLU A 7 -15.87 6.34 -12.12
N THR A 8 -16.86 5.49 -11.85
CA THR A 8 -16.82 4.08 -12.26
C THR A 8 -16.84 3.98 -13.79
N GLY A 9 -15.75 3.49 -14.40
CA GLY A 9 -15.59 3.40 -15.85
C GLY A 9 -14.89 4.61 -16.50
N GLY A 10 -14.35 5.53 -15.69
CA GLY A 10 -13.49 6.62 -16.16
C GLY A 10 -12.03 6.20 -16.43
N ASP A 11 -11.20 7.19 -16.76
CA ASP A 11 -9.75 7.01 -16.95
C ASP A 11 -9.08 6.42 -15.70
N PRO A 12 -7.98 5.66 -15.86
CA PRO A 12 -7.25 5.08 -14.74
C PRO A 12 -6.78 6.15 -13.75
N LEU A 13 -7.04 5.94 -12.46
CA LEU A 13 -6.63 6.85 -11.38
C LEU A 13 -5.24 6.49 -10.87
N LEU A 14 -4.31 7.45 -10.90
CA LEU A 14 -3.01 7.37 -10.25
C LEU A 14 -2.91 8.41 -9.13
N VAL A 15 -2.53 7.96 -7.94
CA VAL A 15 -2.29 8.84 -6.78
C VAL A 15 -0.83 8.72 -6.37
N VAL A 16 -0.13 9.87 -6.32
CA VAL A 16 1.22 9.96 -5.74
C VAL A 16 1.12 10.75 -4.45
N ALA A 17 1.54 10.14 -3.35
CA ALA A 17 1.44 10.74 -2.03
C ALA A 17 2.61 10.34 -1.13
N THR A 18 2.84 11.15 -0.10
CA THR A 18 3.85 10.86 0.92
C THR A 18 3.29 9.89 1.98
N GLY A 19 4.18 9.15 2.62
CA GLY A 19 3.81 8.20 3.66
C GLY A 19 2.93 8.77 4.79
N PRO A 20 3.24 9.96 5.36
CA PRO A 20 2.38 10.58 6.37
C PRO A 20 0.96 10.85 5.87
N PHE A 21 0.81 11.38 4.65
CA PHE A 21 -0.50 11.69 4.07
C PHE A 21 -1.35 10.42 3.85
N VAL A 22 -0.75 9.34 3.33
CA VAL A 22 -1.48 8.07 3.16
C VAL A 22 -1.84 7.44 4.51
N GLY A 23 -0.98 7.59 5.52
CA GLY A 23 -1.21 7.10 6.88
C GLY A 23 -2.36 7.82 7.59
N GLU A 24 -2.52 9.12 7.33
CA GLU A 24 -3.43 10.01 8.04
C GLU A 24 -4.49 10.59 7.10
N GLY A 25 -5.73 10.09 7.18
CA GLY A 25 -6.88 10.76 6.58
C GLY A 25 -7.00 10.66 5.05
N PHE A 26 -6.27 9.75 4.40
CA PHE A 26 -6.53 9.37 3.00
C PHE A 26 -7.61 8.29 2.90
N ASP A 27 -8.56 8.47 1.99
CA ASP A 27 -9.57 7.47 1.65
C ASP A 27 -9.84 7.47 0.14
N CYS A 28 -9.62 6.33 -0.50
CA CYS A 28 -9.91 6.11 -1.91
C CYS A 28 -10.16 4.60 -2.13
N PRO A 29 -11.34 4.08 -1.75
CA PRO A 29 -11.65 2.66 -1.85
C PRO A 29 -11.46 2.05 -3.25
N PRO A 30 -11.65 2.77 -4.37
CA PRO A 30 -11.43 2.20 -5.70
C PRO A 30 -9.98 1.81 -6.03
N LEU A 31 -8.97 2.24 -5.25
CA LEU A 31 -7.60 1.79 -5.48
C LEU A 31 -7.46 0.30 -5.23
N ASP A 32 -6.78 -0.39 -6.13
CA ASP A 32 -6.49 -1.82 -6.09
C ASP A 32 -4.97 -2.12 -6.03
N THR A 33 -4.12 -1.15 -6.35
CA THR A 33 -2.67 -1.36 -6.47
C THR A 33 -1.89 -0.37 -5.61
N LEU A 34 -0.93 -0.86 -4.82
CA LEU A 34 -0.03 -0.04 -4.01
C LEU A 34 1.42 -0.25 -4.43
N PHE A 35 2.12 0.84 -4.77
CA PHE A 35 3.56 0.84 -4.97
C PHE A 35 4.26 1.43 -3.75
N LEU A 36 5.05 0.63 -3.04
CA LEU A 36 5.92 1.12 -1.97
C LEU A 36 7.22 1.67 -2.55
N ALA A 37 7.12 2.82 -3.19
CA ALA A 37 8.24 3.48 -3.88
C ALA A 37 9.27 4.14 -2.93
N ALA A 38 9.03 4.12 -1.61
CA ALA A 38 9.93 4.67 -0.60
C ALA A 38 10.28 3.62 0.45
N PRO A 39 11.49 3.67 1.05
CA PRO A 39 11.88 2.75 2.11
C PRO A 39 10.92 2.80 3.31
N VAL A 40 10.31 1.66 3.65
CA VAL A 40 9.50 1.48 4.85
C VAL A 40 9.97 0.23 5.61
N ALA A 41 10.32 0.39 6.89
CA ALA A 41 10.69 -0.75 7.74
C ALA A 41 9.60 -1.08 8.77
N PHE A 42 8.79 -0.09 9.15
CA PHE A 42 7.84 -0.24 10.24
C PHE A 42 6.59 -0.98 9.77
N ARG A 43 6.37 -2.18 10.32
CA ARG A 43 5.18 -3.02 10.13
C ARG A 43 3.87 -2.23 10.22
N GLY A 44 3.70 -1.38 11.23
CA GLY A 44 2.45 -0.66 11.45
C GLY A 44 2.08 0.26 10.29
N ARG A 45 3.08 0.90 9.64
CA ARG A 45 2.85 1.72 8.45
C ARG A 45 2.39 0.88 7.25
N VAL A 46 2.97 -0.30 7.05
CA VAL A 46 2.52 -1.22 5.98
C VAL A 46 1.08 -1.65 6.20
N VAL A 47 0.73 -2.05 7.43
CA VAL A 47 -0.65 -2.42 7.77
C VAL A 47 -1.62 -1.27 7.50
N GLN A 48 -1.23 -0.04 7.86
CA GLN A 48 -2.04 1.14 7.58
C GLN A 48 -2.22 1.39 6.08
N TYR A 49 -1.14 1.39 5.30
CA TYR A 49 -1.21 1.71 3.87
C TYR A 49 -2.01 0.67 3.09
N VAL A 50 -1.68 -0.60 3.26
CA VAL A 50 -2.38 -1.70 2.58
C VAL A 50 -3.83 -1.76 3.06
N GLY A 51 -4.10 -1.50 4.34
CA GLY A 51 -5.47 -1.41 4.88
C GLY A 51 -6.33 -0.31 4.24
N ARG A 52 -5.74 0.76 3.68
CA ARG A 52 -6.50 1.75 2.89
C ARG A 52 -6.90 1.19 1.53
N VAL A 53 -6.01 0.45 0.88
CA VAL A 53 -6.22 -0.15 -0.44
C VAL A 53 -7.12 -1.37 -0.36
N LEU A 54 -7.15 -2.10 0.76
CA LEU A 54 -8.05 -3.25 0.97
C LEU A 54 -9.53 -2.90 1.16
N ARG A 55 -9.90 -1.62 1.26
CA ARG A 55 -11.30 -1.22 1.47
C ARG A 55 -12.18 -1.67 0.30
N PRO A 56 -13.36 -2.26 0.52
CA PRO A 56 -14.18 -2.76 -0.58
C PRO A 56 -14.65 -1.63 -1.50
N ALA A 57 -14.72 -1.92 -2.79
CA ALA A 57 -15.31 -1.05 -3.82
C ALA A 57 -16.00 -1.92 -4.89
N PRO A 58 -17.04 -1.42 -5.58
CA PRO A 58 -17.69 -2.16 -6.66
C PRO A 58 -16.68 -2.62 -7.72
N GLY A 59 -16.70 -3.90 -8.07
CA GLY A 59 -15.81 -4.48 -9.09
C GLY A 59 -14.37 -4.76 -8.64
N LYS A 60 -13.99 -4.42 -7.40
CA LYS A 60 -12.66 -4.73 -6.88
C LYS A 60 -12.63 -6.13 -6.25
N GLU A 61 -11.91 -7.03 -6.89
CA GLU A 61 -11.78 -8.43 -6.46
C GLU A 61 -10.43 -8.74 -5.83
N THR A 62 -9.38 -8.01 -6.24
CA THR A 62 -8.00 -8.25 -5.79
C THR A 62 -7.30 -6.95 -5.43
N VAL A 63 -6.24 -7.07 -4.64
CA VAL A 63 -5.33 -5.98 -4.32
C VAL A 63 -3.90 -6.45 -4.53
N GLU A 64 -3.11 -5.65 -5.22
CA GLU A 64 -1.69 -5.90 -5.48
C GLU A 64 -0.82 -4.90 -4.70
N VAL A 65 0.30 -5.40 -4.16
CA VAL A 65 1.30 -4.58 -3.46
C VAL A 65 2.65 -4.84 -4.09
N HIS A 66 3.25 -3.82 -4.68
CA HIS A 66 4.61 -3.86 -5.18
C HIS A 66 5.56 -3.33 -4.10
N ASP A 67 6.35 -4.24 -3.53
CA ASP A 67 7.36 -3.93 -2.51
C ASP A 67 8.78 -4.09 -3.08
N TYR A 68 9.53 -2.99 -3.13
CA TYR A 68 10.88 -2.98 -3.67
C TYR A 68 11.91 -3.30 -2.57
N HIS A 69 12.72 -4.34 -2.82
CA HIS A 69 13.78 -4.78 -1.92
C HIS A 69 15.16 -4.52 -2.53
N ASP A 70 15.87 -3.53 -2.00
CA ASP A 70 17.28 -3.30 -2.33
C ASP A 70 18.19 -4.16 -1.43
N VAL A 71 18.73 -5.23 -2.00
CA VAL A 71 19.63 -6.19 -1.34
C VAL A 71 21.06 -5.68 -1.21
N HIS A 72 21.46 -4.70 -2.04
CA HIS A 72 22.84 -4.21 -2.09
C HIS A 72 23.09 -3.14 -1.03
N THR A 73 22.03 -2.48 -0.55
CA THR A 73 22.10 -1.51 0.54
C THR A 73 21.70 -2.16 1.87
N GLY A 74 22.65 -2.55 2.71
CA GLY A 74 22.40 -3.35 3.92
C GLY A 74 21.30 -2.82 4.86
N VAL A 75 21.19 -1.50 5.02
CA VAL A 75 20.11 -0.88 5.82
C VAL A 75 18.74 -1.14 5.19
N LEU A 76 18.62 -0.99 3.86
CA LEU A 76 17.39 -1.25 3.11
C LEU A 76 17.09 -2.76 3.05
N ALA A 77 18.10 -3.61 2.87
CA ALA A 77 17.93 -5.06 2.86
C ALA A 77 17.30 -5.57 4.17
N SER A 78 17.76 -5.05 5.32
CA SER A 78 17.22 -5.43 6.64
C SER A 78 15.75 -5.04 6.84
N SER A 79 15.23 -4.11 6.04
CA SER A 79 13.89 -3.55 6.23
C SER A 79 12.77 -4.49 5.77
N LEU A 80 13.02 -5.36 4.78
CA LEU A 80 12.03 -6.31 4.27
C LEU A 80 11.55 -7.26 5.37
N VAL A 81 12.48 -7.84 6.13
CA VAL A 81 12.17 -8.76 7.24
C VAL A 81 11.24 -8.10 8.26
N LYS A 82 11.46 -6.81 8.55
CA LYS A 82 10.65 -6.05 9.52
C LYS A 82 9.23 -5.82 9.03
N ARG A 83 9.06 -5.44 7.76
CA ARG A 83 7.74 -5.13 7.20
C ARG A 83 6.96 -6.35 6.71
N SER A 84 7.63 -7.44 6.31
CA SER A 84 7.00 -8.68 5.81
C SER A 84 5.95 -9.28 6.75
N ARG A 85 6.12 -9.07 8.06
CA ARG A 85 5.15 -9.46 9.09
C ARG A 85 3.78 -8.80 8.89
N GLY A 86 3.76 -7.55 8.40
CA GLY A 86 2.52 -6.82 8.13
C GLY A 86 1.72 -7.42 6.98
N TYR A 87 2.37 -7.88 5.90
CA TYR A 87 1.67 -8.51 4.78
C TYR A 87 1.01 -9.84 5.20
N ARG A 88 1.73 -10.65 5.98
CA ARG A 88 1.20 -11.94 6.47
C ARG A 88 -0.05 -11.77 7.32
N GLU A 89 -0.10 -10.74 8.16
CA GLU A 89 -1.27 -10.43 8.98
C GLU A 89 -2.48 -9.98 8.15
N LEU A 90 -2.22 -9.39 6.99
CA LEU A 90 -3.25 -8.99 6.03
C LEU A 90 -3.63 -10.13 5.07
N GLY A 91 -3.08 -11.33 5.25
CA GLY A 91 -3.42 -12.51 4.46
C GLY A 91 -2.63 -12.69 3.16
N PHE A 92 -1.60 -11.87 2.91
CA PHE A 92 -0.74 -12.04 1.75
C PHE A 92 0.19 -13.25 1.94
N ALA A 93 0.28 -14.11 0.92
CA ALA A 93 1.05 -15.36 0.97
C ALA A 93 2.57 -15.12 1.02
N LEU A 94 3.05 -14.05 0.37
CA LEU A 94 4.47 -13.66 0.31
C LEU A 94 4.56 -12.12 0.23
N PRO A 95 5.65 -11.51 0.75
CA PRO A 95 6.10 -10.18 0.31
C PRO A 95 6.53 -10.21 -1.16
#